data_AF-A0A3C2A4G8-F1
#
_entry.id   AF-A0A3C2A4G8-F1
#
_cell.length_a   1.000
_cell.length_b   1.000
_cell.length_c   1.000
_cell.angle_alpha   90.00
_cell.angle_beta   90.00
_cell.angle_gamma   90.00
#
_symmetry.space_group_name_H-M   'P 1'
#
loop_
_entity.id
_entity.type
_entity.pdbx_description
1 polymer ?
#
loop_
_entity_poly.entity_id
_entity_poly.type
_entity_poly.pdbx_seq_one_letter_code
_entity_poly.pdbx_strand_id
1 'polypeptide(L)'
;MDQLGYISGVSGGSWGSTPYNFLPEDISDEEFLGPKHDPAELRGWRLRWRKRGSLIRAVTKAQIANKTVLNAIFRNEAFSRAVGEIFLRPFGIDSPPKLGKPKRYFASTPQVLKDILSRNSELGGDDFVLMRKDRPFLIINGVIYVPKTEEESKEGGDFHELPFEFTPVYCGTSVRYSFPGKQQQVIGGAYLETVGFDAELETVEEDFVQVRSENPFGLCDPLGTSGAVVAKLLVEYKSGLKLLFPQYRYANPAYPDKGTQTYEFGDAGLLENLGVIPLLVRQVRNIVVFSSQPFDIHHPTPKVDISERAERLFGFNQIAALFGAPIYDLDPRSNTYLQRIKDPRSRQVFAEKDFERVEKGLQDSKEEGGPVSYHGTFEVVDNELLGIKGGWKCQVLWLCVDKSTIWENQLPRAVRRRIGQLGSTLRTFPIIRVFVQNPPYVIQLTRKQANLLGNLGYWMVKQKADVLREMMKK
;
A
#
# COMPACT_ATOMS: atom_id res chain seq x y z
N MET A 1 -2.98 -18.75 4.22
CA MET A 1 -1.93 -17.71 4.09
C MET A 1 -0.56 -18.34 3.97
N ASP A 2 -0.33 -19.47 4.64
CA ASP A 2 0.95 -20.20 4.73
C ASP A 2 1.49 -20.75 3.40
N GLN A 3 0.69 -20.71 2.33
CA GLN A 3 1.08 -21.14 0.97
C GLN A 3 1.45 -19.95 0.06
N LEU A 4 1.33 -18.71 0.56
CA LEU A 4 1.66 -17.51 -0.21
C LEU A 4 3.16 -17.24 -0.14
N GLY A 5 3.81 -17.08 -1.29
CA GLY A 5 5.22 -16.68 -1.35
C GLY A 5 5.45 -15.20 -1.05
N TYR A 6 4.51 -14.34 -1.46
CA TYR A 6 4.65 -12.89 -1.40
C TYR A 6 3.37 -12.21 -0.93
N ILE A 7 3.51 -11.06 -0.28
CA ILE A 7 2.42 -10.11 -0.04
C ILE A 7 2.92 -8.69 -0.35
N SER A 8 2.28 -8.05 -1.32
CA SER A 8 2.59 -6.70 -1.76
C SER A 8 1.48 -5.76 -1.32
N GLY A 9 1.83 -4.64 -0.70
CA GLY A 9 0.87 -3.68 -0.16
C GLY A 9 1.20 -2.25 -0.51
N VAL A 10 0.15 -1.46 -0.75
CA VAL A 10 0.20 -0.01 -0.92
C VAL A 10 -0.74 0.60 0.12
N SER A 11 -0.30 1.64 0.81
CA SER A 11 -1.16 2.47 1.67
C SER A 11 -1.92 1.62 2.72
N GLY A 12 -3.26 1.63 2.75
CA GLY A 12 -4.03 0.78 3.66
C GLY A 12 -3.70 -0.72 3.59
N GLY A 13 -3.26 -1.22 2.43
CA GLY A 13 -2.79 -2.60 2.26
C GLY A 13 -1.50 -2.87 3.04
N SER A 14 -0.53 -1.94 3.01
CA SER A 14 0.73 -2.08 3.76
C SER A 14 0.53 -1.90 5.27
N TRP A 15 -0.41 -1.05 5.69
CA TRP A 15 -0.80 -0.89 7.11
C TRP A 15 -1.45 -2.14 7.71
N GLY A 16 -2.03 -3.01 6.88
CA GLY A 16 -2.57 -4.31 7.31
C GLY A 16 -1.54 -5.44 7.21
N SER A 17 -0.83 -5.54 6.08
CA SER A 17 0.11 -6.63 5.82
C SER A 17 1.34 -6.58 6.71
N THR A 18 1.86 -5.39 7.02
CA THR A 18 3.08 -5.26 7.82
C THR A 18 2.89 -5.78 9.25
N PRO A 19 1.94 -5.26 10.05
CA PRO A 19 1.74 -5.81 11.39
C PRO A 19 1.33 -7.29 11.39
N TYR A 20 0.68 -7.78 10.33
CA TYR A 20 0.42 -9.22 10.17
C TYR A 20 1.72 -10.05 10.05
N ASN A 21 2.68 -9.56 9.25
CA ASN A 21 3.96 -10.24 9.03
C ASN A 21 4.90 -10.13 10.24
N PHE A 22 4.84 -9.05 11.02
CA PHE A 22 5.68 -8.85 12.21
C PHE A 22 4.95 -9.12 13.54
N LEU A 23 3.80 -9.79 13.47
CA LEU A 23 2.96 -10.04 14.64
C LEU A 23 3.71 -10.89 15.68
N PRO A 24 3.76 -10.49 16.96
CA PRO A 24 4.30 -11.32 18.02
C PRO A 24 3.63 -12.69 18.09
N GLU A 25 4.37 -13.71 18.53
CA GLU A 25 3.89 -15.09 18.57
C GLU A 25 2.69 -15.28 19.51
N ASP A 26 2.59 -14.47 20.57
CA ASP A 26 1.51 -14.49 21.56
C ASP A 26 0.20 -13.87 21.05
N ILE A 27 0.22 -13.18 19.91
CA ILE A 27 -0.99 -12.69 19.24
C ILE A 27 -1.34 -13.64 18.09
N SER A 28 -2.51 -14.28 18.18
CA SER A 28 -3.01 -15.15 17.11
C SER A 28 -3.57 -14.37 15.92
N ASP A 29 -3.61 -15.00 14.74
CA ASP A 29 -4.22 -14.42 13.54
C ASP A 29 -5.70 -14.11 13.72
N GLU A 30 -6.43 -14.95 14.47
CA GLU A 30 -7.83 -14.71 14.79
C GLU A 30 -8.01 -13.50 15.73
N GLU A 31 -7.11 -13.31 16.70
CA GLU A 31 -7.10 -12.12 17.53
C GLU A 31 -6.82 -10.85 16.71
N PHE A 32 -5.83 -10.92 15.83
CA PHE A 32 -5.41 -9.79 15.00
C PHE A 32 -6.46 -9.40 13.95
N LEU A 33 -6.90 -10.35 13.12
CA LEU A 33 -7.85 -10.12 12.02
C LEU A 33 -9.30 -9.99 12.51
N GLY A 34 -9.62 -10.62 13.63
CA GLY A 34 -10.96 -10.71 14.18
C GLY A 34 -11.76 -11.92 13.68
N PRO A 35 -12.95 -12.12 14.26
CA PRO A 35 -13.75 -13.31 14.02
C PRO A 35 -14.35 -13.29 12.62
N LYS A 36 -14.36 -14.48 12.00
CA LYS A 36 -14.91 -14.74 10.67
C LYS A 36 -16.33 -15.27 10.82
N HIS A 37 -17.28 -14.64 10.15
CA HIS A 37 -18.70 -14.92 10.26
C HIS A 37 -19.33 -15.00 8.88
N ASP A 38 -20.24 -15.96 8.72
CA ASP A 38 -21.08 -15.99 7.53
C ASP A 38 -22.07 -14.81 7.56
N PRO A 39 -22.57 -14.34 6.40
CA PRO A 39 -23.29 -13.07 6.33
C PRO A 39 -24.56 -13.05 7.20
N ALA A 40 -25.27 -14.18 7.30
CA ALA A 40 -26.46 -14.37 8.12
C ALA A 40 -26.22 -14.20 9.63
N GLU A 41 -24.98 -14.32 10.07
CA GLU A 41 -24.61 -14.19 11.48
C GLU A 41 -24.28 -12.76 11.88
N LEU A 42 -24.08 -11.84 10.93
CA LEU A 42 -23.59 -10.46 11.16
C LEU A 42 -24.63 -9.57 11.86
N ARG A 43 -24.88 -9.82 13.15
CA ARG A 43 -25.85 -9.13 14.00
C ARG A 43 -25.17 -8.11 14.92
N GLY A 44 -25.98 -7.26 15.57
CA GLY A 44 -25.51 -6.03 16.22
C GLY A 44 -24.35 -6.16 17.21
N TRP A 45 -24.20 -7.26 17.96
CA TRP A 45 -23.04 -7.45 18.85
C TRP A 45 -21.76 -7.86 18.10
N ARG A 46 -21.87 -8.73 17.09
CA ARG A 46 -20.74 -9.13 16.22
C ARG A 46 -20.20 -7.94 15.44
N LEU A 47 -21.07 -7.07 14.92
CA LEU A 47 -20.66 -5.83 14.24
C LEU A 47 -20.09 -4.73 15.17
N ARG A 48 -20.15 -4.94 16.49
CA ARG A 48 -19.54 -4.08 17.49
C ARG A 48 -18.22 -4.65 18.01
N TRP A 49 -17.82 -5.84 17.55
CA TRP A 49 -16.59 -6.50 17.97
C TRP A 49 -15.38 -5.60 17.74
N ARG A 50 -14.55 -5.52 18.79
CA ARG A 50 -13.32 -4.74 18.82
C ARG A 50 -12.50 -5.16 20.04
N LYS A 51 -11.52 -6.04 19.86
CA LYS A 51 -10.57 -6.45 20.90
C LYS A 51 -9.37 -5.50 20.95
N ARG A 52 -8.65 -5.44 22.09
CA ARG A 52 -7.29 -4.87 22.11
C ARG A 52 -6.40 -5.83 21.29
N GLY A 53 -5.38 -5.30 20.61
CA GLY A 53 -4.51 -6.13 19.76
C GLY A 53 -5.16 -6.61 18.46
N SER A 54 -6.27 -6.00 18.01
CA SER A 54 -6.86 -6.30 16.69
C SER A 54 -6.75 -5.14 15.71
N LEU A 55 -6.61 -5.47 14.42
CA LEU A 55 -6.57 -4.51 13.32
C LEU A 55 -7.87 -3.68 13.24
N ILE A 56 -9.02 -4.30 13.55
CA ILE A 56 -10.31 -3.60 13.65
C ILE A 56 -10.25 -2.48 14.69
N ARG A 57 -9.54 -2.67 15.81
CA ARG A 57 -9.37 -1.59 16.79
C ARG A 57 -8.45 -0.50 16.28
N ALA A 58 -7.36 -0.85 15.60
CA ALA A 58 -6.42 0.13 15.01
C ALA A 58 -7.15 1.06 14.02
N VAL A 59 -7.84 0.49 13.04
CA VAL A 59 -8.57 1.25 12.00
C VAL A 59 -9.70 2.10 12.60
N THR A 60 -10.40 1.61 13.62
CA THR A 60 -11.52 2.34 14.25
C THR A 60 -11.11 3.36 15.31
N LYS A 61 -9.81 3.47 15.60
CA LYS A 61 -9.22 4.46 16.52
C LYS A 61 -8.05 5.21 15.89
N ALA A 62 -7.93 5.20 14.56
CA ALA A 62 -6.77 5.73 13.86
C ALA A 62 -6.49 7.20 14.25
N GLN A 63 -7.51 8.08 14.22
CA GLN A 63 -7.36 9.51 14.54
C GLN A 63 -6.10 10.14 13.93
N ILE A 64 -5.77 9.78 12.68
CA ILE A 64 -4.45 10.03 12.10
C ILE A 64 -4.08 11.52 12.11
N ALA A 65 -5.01 12.40 11.76
CA ALA A 65 -4.78 13.85 11.76
C ALA A 65 -4.34 14.37 13.14
N ASN A 66 -5.01 13.95 14.21
CA ASN A 66 -4.66 14.36 15.56
C ASN A 66 -3.27 13.84 15.95
N LYS A 67 -2.96 12.59 15.59
CA LYS A 67 -1.67 11.99 15.86
C LYS A 67 -0.54 12.64 15.07
N THR A 68 -0.77 12.96 13.80
CA THR A 68 0.20 13.66 12.96
C THR A 68 0.47 15.06 13.50
N VAL A 69 -0.57 15.80 13.90
CA VAL A 69 -0.40 17.12 14.56
C VAL A 69 0.37 17.00 15.87
N LEU A 70 0.06 16.02 16.72
CA LEU A 70 0.81 15.78 17.96
C LEU A 70 2.28 15.43 17.70
N ASN A 71 2.56 14.73 16.59
CA ASN A 71 3.91 14.35 16.18
C ASN A 71 4.63 15.44 15.35
N ALA A 72 4.02 16.59 15.08
CA ALA A 72 4.62 17.65 14.26
C ALA A 72 5.91 18.22 14.86
N ILE A 73 6.15 18.06 16.17
CA ILE A 73 7.44 18.37 16.82
C ILE A 73 8.62 17.60 16.21
N PHE A 74 8.35 16.46 15.57
CA PHE A 74 9.34 15.62 14.89
C PHE A 74 9.49 15.94 13.41
N ARG A 75 8.85 17.02 12.93
CA ARG A 75 8.96 17.49 11.55
C ARG A 75 8.74 16.32 10.57
N ASN A 76 9.69 16.08 9.67
CA ASN A 76 9.60 15.30 8.43
C ASN A 76 9.19 13.82 8.58
N GLU A 77 8.99 13.30 9.79
CA GLU A 77 8.52 11.92 10.03
C GLU A 77 7.19 11.87 10.79
N ALA A 78 6.55 13.02 11.04
CA ALA A 78 5.35 13.11 11.87
C ALA A 78 4.22 12.19 11.38
N PHE A 79 4.10 12.02 10.06
CA PHE A 79 3.14 11.09 9.47
C PHE A 79 3.52 9.62 9.70
N SER A 80 4.75 9.22 9.38
CA SER A 80 5.26 7.86 9.62
C SER A 80 5.08 7.42 11.06
N ARG A 81 5.36 8.32 12.02
CA ARG A 81 5.14 8.08 13.45
C ARG A 81 3.67 7.90 13.81
N ALA A 82 2.80 8.75 13.27
CA ALA A 82 1.36 8.61 13.49
C ALA A 82 0.86 7.25 13.00
N VAL A 83 1.33 6.79 11.83
CA VAL A 83 1.01 5.47 11.28
C VAL A 83 1.56 4.35 12.18
N GLY A 84 2.83 4.41 12.59
CA GLY A 84 3.42 3.43 13.52
C GLY A 84 2.68 3.35 14.86
N GLU A 85 2.26 4.50 15.42
CA GLU A 85 1.47 4.57 16.64
C GLU A 85 0.09 3.89 16.55
N ILE A 86 -0.50 3.86 15.36
CA ILE A 86 -1.83 3.30 15.08
C ILE A 86 -1.72 1.81 14.74
N PHE A 87 -0.76 1.46 13.88
CA PHE A 87 -0.73 0.16 13.21
C PHE A 87 0.39 -0.77 13.69
N LEU A 88 1.37 -0.29 14.46
CA LEU A 88 2.45 -1.14 15.00
C LEU A 88 2.41 -1.20 16.54
N ARG A 89 2.42 -0.04 17.20
CA ARG A 89 2.48 0.07 18.67
C ARG A 89 1.40 -0.74 19.42
N PRO A 90 0.13 -0.83 18.97
CA PRO A 90 -0.89 -1.61 19.68
C PRO A 90 -0.59 -3.11 19.76
N PHE A 91 0.33 -3.60 18.94
CA PHE A 91 0.75 -4.99 18.85
C PHE A 91 2.16 -5.20 19.45
N GLY A 92 2.79 -4.18 20.04
CA GLY A 92 4.18 -4.29 20.53
C GLY A 92 5.24 -4.34 19.43
N ILE A 93 4.83 -4.24 18.17
CA ILE A 93 5.71 -4.12 17.00
C ILE A 93 6.20 -2.69 16.99
N ASP A 94 7.53 -2.51 16.95
CA ASP A 94 8.20 -1.21 16.82
C ASP A 94 7.49 -0.05 17.55
N SER A 95 7.80 0.12 18.84
CA SER A 95 7.23 1.21 19.64
C SER A 95 8.13 2.43 19.51
N PRO A 96 7.87 3.38 18.57
CA PRO A 96 8.50 4.67 18.68
C PRO A 96 8.16 5.19 20.08
N PRO A 97 9.16 5.62 20.88
CA PRO A 97 8.90 6.15 22.20
C PRO A 97 7.89 7.30 22.09
N LYS A 98 7.17 7.61 23.19
CA LYS A 98 6.25 8.78 23.22
C LYS A 98 6.94 10.05 22.71
N LEU A 99 8.27 10.12 22.83
CA LEU A 99 9.16 11.09 22.19
C LEU A 99 10.41 10.37 21.64
N GLY A 100 10.72 10.47 20.34
CA GLY A 100 11.97 9.95 19.73
C GLY A 100 11.77 9.08 18.47
N LYS A 101 12.86 8.84 17.72
CA LYS A 101 12.90 8.04 16.47
C LYS A 101 12.65 6.54 16.73
N PRO A 102 12.41 5.71 15.69
CA PRO A 102 12.31 4.27 15.84
C PRO A 102 13.48 3.73 16.64
N LYS A 103 13.23 2.70 17.45
CA LYS A 103 14.26 2.12 18.31
C LYS A 103 14.92 0.90 17.72
N ARG A 104 14.31 0.31 16.70
CA ARG A 104 14.72 -0.98 16.16
C ARG A 104 14.66 -0.96 14.65
N TYR A 105 15.67 -1.58 14.05
CA TYR A 105 15.64 -2.02 12.67
C TYR A 105 14.66 -3.19 12.52
N PHE A 106 14.57 -3.73 11.31
CA PHE A 106 13.77 -4.91 11.05
C PHE A 106 14.45 -5.84 10.05
N ALA A 107 14.23 -7.13 10.21
CA ALA A 107 14.82 -8.17 9.36
C ALA A 107 13.84 -9.32 9.08
N SER A 108 14.07 -10.02 7.97
CA SER A 108 13.18 -11.07 7.47
C SER A 108 13.24 -12.38 8.24
N THR A 109 14.43 -12.79 8.67
CA THR A 109 14.66 -14.11 9.29
C THR A 109 15.81 -14.04 10.29
N PRO A 110 15.90 -15.01 11.23
CA PRO A 110 17.05 -15.13 12.11
C PRO A 110 18.39 -15.26 11.35
N GLN A 111 18.38 -15.86 10.16
CA GLN A 111 19.59 -16.01 9.35
C GLN A 111 20.05 -14.67 8.76
N VAL A 112 19.12 -13.86 8.24
CA VAL A 112 19.43 -12.50 7.77
C VAL A 112 19.90 -11.62 8.93
N LEU A 113 19.28 -11.73 10.10
CA LEU A 113 19.75 -11.03 11.30
C LEU A 113 21.17 -11.45 11.69
N LYS A 114 21.45 -12.76 11.75
CA LYS A 114 22.79 -13.27 12.07
C LYS A 114 23.85 -12.74 11.10
N ASP A 115 23.49 -12.68 9.82
CA ASP A 115 24.34 -12.16 8.75
C ASP A 115 24.64 -10.66 8.97
N ILE A 116 23.61 -9.84 9.20
CA ILE A 116 23.77 -8.42 9.56
C ILE A 116 24.65 -8.25 10.81
N LEU A 117 24.37 -8.96 11.90
CA LEU A 117 25.11 -8.84 13.16
C LEU A 117 26.58 -9.27 13.03
N SER A 118 26.91 -10.17 12.10
CA SER A 118 28.30 -10.56 11.85
C SER A 118 29.17 -9.44 11.28
N ARG A 119 28.53 -8.42 10.67
CA ARG A 119 29.17 -7.24 10.08
C ARG A 119 29.01 -5.96 10.90
N ASN A 120 28.16 -5.97 11.92
CA ASN A 120 27.81 -4.80 12.73
C ASN A 120 27.88 -5.16 14.22
N SER A 121 29.11 -5.23 14.75
CA SER A 121 29.40 -5.72 16.11
C SER A 121 28.81 -4.86 17.25
N GLU A 122 28.45 -3.63 16.93
CA GLU A 122 27.82 -2.65 17.82
C GLU A 122 26.30 -2.88 17.98
N LEU A 123 25.70 -3.69 17.10
CA LEU A 123 24.29 -4.04 17.14
C LEU A 123 24.08 -5.38 17.85
N GLY A 124 22.94 -5.51 18.52
CA GLY A 124 22.44 -6.75 19.11
C GLY A 124 21.11 -7.18 18.51
N GLY A 125 20.69 -8.42 18.81
CA GLY A 125 19.41 -8.94 18.32
C GLY A 125 18.20 -8.14 18.81
N ASP A 126 18.30 -7.52 20.00
CA ASP A 126 17.24 -6.67 20.57
C ASP A 126 17.04 -5.35 19.81
N ASP A 127 18.00 -4.95 18.96
CA ASP A 127 17.90 -3.80 18.08
C ASP A 127 17.04 -4.09 16.84
N PHE A 128 16.47 -5.28 16.71
CA PHE A 128 15.69 -5.70 15.55
C PHE A 128 14.28 -6.18 15.92
N VAL A 129 13.34 -5.91 15.02
CA VAL A 129 12.07 -6.63 14.95
C VAL A 129 12.18 -7.67 13.85
N LEU A 130 11.97 -8.94 14.20
CA LEU A 130 11.96 -10.02 13.24
C LEU A 130 10.57 -10.27 12.68
N MET A 131 10.51 -10.53 11.37
CA MET A 131 9.30 -11.04 10.75
C MET A 131 8.95 -12.41 11.36
N ARG A 132 7.66 -12.62 11.64
CA ARG A 132 7.16 -13.89 12.17
C ARG A 132 7.43 -15.00 11.14
N LYS A 133 7.78 -16.18 11.64
CA LYS A 133 7.94 -17.38 10.80
C LYS A 133 6.64 -17.70 10.05
N ASP A 134 6.77 -18.36 8.91
CA ASP A 134 5.66 -18.87 8.08
C ASP A 134 4.77 -17.74 7.54
N ARG A 135 5.38 -16.58 7.31
CA ARG A 135 4.75 -15.41 6.68
C ARG A 135 5.25 -15.21 5.25
N PRO A 136 4.39 -14.74 4.34
CA PRO A 136 4.80 -14.40 2.97
C PRO A 136 5.86 -13.29 2.99
N PHE A 137 6.74 -13.28 1.99
CA PHE A 137 7.71 -12.21 1.83
C PHE A 137 7.00 -10.87 1.60
N LEU A 138 7.19 -9.92 2.52
CA LEU A 138 6.52 -8.63 2.51
C LEU A 138 7.22 -7.65 1.54
N ILE A 139 6.42 -6.99 0.72
CA ILE A 139 6.83 -5.87 -0.13
C ILE A 139 5.92 -4.68 0.21
N ILE A 140 6.52 -3.61 0.70
CA ILE A 140 5.85 -2.33 0.94
C ILE A 140 6.25 -1.40 -0.19
N ASN A 141 5.27 -0.89 -0.92
CA ASN A 141 5.51 -0.01 -2.06
C ASN A 141 5.50 1.45 -1.63
N GLY A 142 6.42 2.23 -2.18
CA GLY A 142 6.48 3.69 -2.09
C GLY A 142 6.90 4.34 -3.41
N VAL A 143 7.02 5.66 -3.37
CA VAL A 143 7.59 6.49 -4.43
C VAL A 143 8.77 7.25 -3.85
N ILE A 144 9.85 7.40 -4.61
CA ILE A 144 10.86 8.44 -4.36
C ILE A 144 10.62 9.60 -5.33
N TYR A 145 10.59 10.82 -4.80
CA TYR A 145 10.44 12.04 -5.60
C TYR A 145 11.81 12.62 -5.92
N VAL A 146 12.12 12.72 -7.21
CA VAL A 146 13.38 13.29 -7.71
C VAL A 146 13.09 14.65 -8.33
N PRO A 147 13.65 15.76 -7.81
CA PRO A 147 13.43 17.09 -8.39
C PRO A 147 13.89 17.14 -9.84
N LYS A 148 13.14 17.79 -10.75
CA LYS A 148 13.60 17.97 -12.14
C LYS A 148 14.68 19.04 -12.26
N THR A 149 14.71 20.00 -11.33
CA THR A 149 15.70 21.08 -11.25
C THR A 149 16.12 21.37 -9.80
N GLU A 150 17.26 22.04 -9.62
CA GLU A 150 17.75 22.47 -8.29
C GLU A 150 16.82 23.50 -7.61
N GLU A 151 16.16 24.37 -8.37
CA GLU A 151 15.21 25.35 -7.82
C GLU A 151 13.94 24.66 -7.30
N GLU A 152 13.43 23.65 -8.01
CA GLU A 152 12.22 22.91 -7.62
C GLU A 152 12.42 22.07 -6.35
N SER A 153 13.66 21.66 -6.06
CA SER A 153 14.01 21.01 -4.79
C SER A 153 13.75 21.91 -3.57
N LYS A 154 13.70 23.23 -3.75
CA LYS A 154 13.47 24.22 -2.67
C LYS A 154 12.02 24.69 -2.60
N GLU A 155 11.30 24.72 -3.72
CA GLU A 155 9.97 25.34 -3.79
C GLU A 155 8.79 24.36 -3.88
N GLY A 156 9.04 23.04 -4.02
CA GLY A 156 7.96 22.06 -4.18
C GLY A 156 7.43 22.04 -5.61
N GLY A 157 8.34 22.07 -6.58
CA GLY A 157 8.06 22.12 -8.00
C GLY A 157 7.72 20.78 -8.62
N ASP A 158 8.08 20.58 -9.89
CA ASP A 158 7.82 19.34 -10.61
C ASP A 158 8.85 18.25 -10.22
N PHE A 159 8.37 17.03 -10.00
CA PHE A 159 9.21 15.88 -9.63
C PHE A 159 9.06 14.74 -10.64
N HIS A 160 10.10 13.92 -10.78
CA HIS A 160 9.97 12.55 -11.25
C HIS A 160 9.50 11.66 -10.09
N GLU A 161 8.51 10.83 -10.37
CA GLU A 161 7.96 9.85 -9.42
C GLU A 161 8.48 8.48 -9.82
N LEU A 162 9.34 7.88 -8.99
CA LEU A 162 9.96 6.58 -9.31
C LEU A 162 9.51 5.51 -8.33
N PRO A 163 9.24 4.28 -8.80
CA PRO A 163 8.94 3.15 -7.93
C PRO A 163 10.07 2.95 -6.92
N PHE A 164 9.69 2.74 -5.67
CA PHE A 164 10.62 2.38 -4.61
C PHE A 164 9.98 1.31 -3.72
N GLU A 165 10.72 0.27 -3.39
CA GLU A 165 10.24 -0.81 -2.55
C GLU A 165 11.02 -0.91 -1.24
N PHE A 166 10.29 -1.27 -0.20
CA PHE A 166 10.85 -1.61 1.11
C PHE A 166 10.45 -3.05 1.44
N THR A 167 11.44 -3.86 1.75
CA THR A 167 11.26 -5.27 2.13
C THR A 167 11.95 -5.52 3.46
N PRO A 168 11.65 -6.64 4.15
CA PRO A 168 12.39 -7.01 5.37
C PRO A 168 13.87 -7.38 5.16
N VAL A 169 14.41 -7.23 3.96
CA VAL A 169 15.83 -7.52 3.64
C VAL A 169 16.50 -6.28 3.09
N TYR A 170 15.82 -5.53 2.21
CA TYR A 170 16.41 -4.42 1.48
C TYR A 170 15.39 -3.34 1.09
N CYS A 171 15.92 -2.17 0.75
CA CYS A 171 15.22 -0.98 0.26
C CYS A 171 15.83 -0.54 -1.09
N GLY A 172 15.02 -0.16 -2.06
CA GLY A 172 15.53 0.34 -3.35
C GLY A 172 14.59 0.15 -4.53
N THR A 173 15.17 0.19 -5.74
CA THR A 173 14.49 -0.14 -6.99
C THR A 173 15.48 -0.74 -7.98
N SER A 174 15.07 -1.80 -8.66
CA SER A 174 15.94 -2.54 -9.59
C SER A 174 16.29 -1.76 -10.84
N VAL A 175 15.42 -0.82 -11.24
CA VAL A 175 15.64 0.01 -12.43
C VAL A 175 16.58 1.14 -12.10
N ARG A 176 17.56 1.35 -12.98
CA ARG A 176 18.43 2.52 -12.92
C ARG A 176 17.82 3.67 -13.71
N TYR A 177 17.52 4.76 -13.02
CA TYR A 177 17.06 6.01 -13.59
C TYR A 177 18.18 7.04 -13.57
N SER A 178 18.48 7.66 -14.70
CA SER A 178 19.51 8.70 -14.82
C SER A 178 18.87 9.99 -15.35
N PHE A 179 19.03 11.08 -14.61
CA PHE A 179 18.48 12.38 -14.98
C PHE A 179 19.61 13.34 -15.36
N PRO A 180 19.52 14.00 -16.53
CA PRO A 180 20.50 14.99 -16.94
C PRO A 180 20.40 16.24 -16.05
N GLY A 181 21.52 16.86 -15.72
CA GLY A 181 21.59 18.06 -14.88
C GLY A 181 22.99 18.30 -14.32
N LYS A 182 23.22 19.43 -13.65
CA LYS A 182 24.54 19.81 -13.10
C LYS A 182 25.13 18.76 -12.15
N GLN A 183 24.28 18.05 -11.41
CA GLN A 183 24.73 17.01 -10.47
C GLN A 183 24.61 15.58 -11.01
N GLN A 184 23.94 15.37 -12.15
CA GLN A 184 23.57 14.06 -12.72
C GLN A 184 23.05 13.09 -11.64
N GLN A 185 21.74 13.13 -11.39
CA GLN A 185 21.12 12.28 -10.36
C GLN A 185 20.90 10.86 -10.91
N VAL A 186 21.31 9.86 -10.12
CA VAL A 186 21.11 8.45 -10.45
C VAL A 186 20.39 7.74 -9.31
N ILE A 187 19.18 7.27 -9.58
CA ILE A 187 18.34 6.53 -8.62
C ILE A 187 18.22 5.07 -9.06
N GLY A 188 18.25 4.15 -8.10
CA GLY A 188 18.07 2.72 -8.34
C GLY A 188 19.24 2.04 -9.05
N GLY A 189 18.97 0.84 -9.55
CA GLY A 189 19.97 -0.08 -10.08
C GLY A 189 20.75 -0.85 -9.01
N ALA A 190 20.42 -0.62 -7.74
CA ALA A 190 20.98 -1.28 -6.58
C ALA A 190 19.97 -1.27 -5.43
N TYR A 191 20.19 -2.15 -4.47
CA TYR A 191 19.42 -2.24 -3.23
C TYR A 191 20.35 -2.06 -2.04
N LEU A 192 19.87 -1.43 -0.98
CA LEU A 192 20.57 -1.32 0.30
C LEU A 192 19.87 -2.21 1.32
N GLU A 193 20.62 -2.88 2.19
CA GLU A 193 20.03 -3.56 3.35
C GLU A 193 19.27 -2.53 4.21
N THR A 194 18.19 -2.98 4.88
CA THR A 194 17.33 -2.09 5.69
C THR A 194 18.12 -1.36 6.79
N VAL A 195 19.16 -2.00 7.34
CA VAL A 195 20.05 -1.43 8.37
C VAL A 195 20.91 -0.29 7.84
N GLY A 196 21.22 -0.29 6.54
CA GLY A 196 22.05 0.72 5.89
C GLY A 196 21.26 1.86 5.22
N PHE A 197 19.93 1.82 5.28
CA PHE A 197 19.07 2.84 4.68
C PHE A 197 18.82 4.02 5.64
N ASP A 198 18.51 5.21 5.09
CA ASP A 198 18.42 6.48 5.84
C ASP A 198 19.69 6.83 6.64
N ALA A 199 20.85 6.48 6.07
CA ALA A 199 22.16 6.67 6.68
C ALA A 199 23.07 7.53 5.77
N GLU A 200 24.12 8.09 6.36
CA GLU A 200 25.15 8.82 5.63
C GLU A 200 26.16 7.83 5.04
N LEU A 201 26.37 7.86 3.74
CA LEU A 201 27.40 7.07 3.06
C LEU A 201 28.80 7.50 3.51
N GLU A 202 29.62 6.55 3.96
CA GLU A 202 31.03 6.81 4.32
C GLU A 202 31.98 6.25 3.27
N THR A 203 31.91 4.93 3.01
CA THR A 203 32.75 4.25 2.04
C THR A 203 31.95 3.22 1.25
N VAL A 204 32.40 2.96 0.02
CA VAL A 204 31.91 1.87 -0.82
C VAL A 204 33.08 0.97 -1.17
N GLU A 205 32.93 -0.31 -0.85
CA GLU A 205 33.78 -1.42 -1.27
C GLU A 205 33.00 -2.29 -2.27
N GLU A 206 33.62 -3.31 -2.87
CA GLU A 206 32.96 -4.10 -3.93
C GLU A 206 31.59 -4.67 -3.51
N ASP A 207 31.54 -5.34 -2.37
CA ASP A 207 30.34 -6.02 -1.88
C ASP A 207 29.71 -5.35 -0.65
N PHE A 208 30.32 -4.29 -0.12
CA PHE A 208 29.91 -3.66 1.14
C PHE A 208 29.88 -2.15 1.04
N VAL A 209 28.96 -1.58 1.81
CA VAL A 209 28.81 -0.13 1.97
C VAL A 209 28.88 0.17 3.45
N GLN A 210 29.84 1.01 3.86
CA GLN A 210 29.87 1.54 5.20
C GLN A 210 29.03 2.80 5.26
N VAL A 211 28.14 2.85 6.25
CA VAL A 211 27.29 3.99 6.48
C VAL A 211 27.32 4.38 7.94
N ARG A 212 27.05 5.66 8.20
CA ARG A 212 26.81 6.18 9.53
C ARG A 212 25.33 6.45 9.70
N SER A 213 24.69 5.60 10.50
CA SER A 213 23.29 5.75 10.89
C SER A 213 23.20 6.48 12.22
N GLU A 214 22.44 7.57 12.27
CA GLU A 214 22.14 8.25 13.54
C GLU A 214 20.98 7.57 14.29
N ASN A 215 20.10 6.90 13.55
CA ASN A 215 18.89 6.29 14.08
C ASN A 215 18.43 5.14 13.19
N PRO A 216 17.80 4.10 13.77
CA PRO A 216 17.24 3.02 12.99
C PRO A 216 16.19 3.46 11.98
N PHE A 217 16.30 2.96 10.75
CA PHE A 217 15.20 2.94 9.78
C PHE A 217 14.21 1.85 10.21
N GLY A 218 13.11 2.27 10.84
CA GLY A 218 12.15 1.37 11.50
C GLY A 218 11.00 0.98 10.59
N LEU A 219 10.10 0.10 11.07
CA LEU A 219 8.94 -0.32 10.29
C LEU A 219 7.95 0.82 10.08
N CYS A 220 7.88 1.80 10.97
CA CYS A 220 6.97 2.92 10.76
C CYS A 220 7.32 3.78 9.55
N ASP A 221 8.59 3.79 9.13
CA ASP A 221 9.08 4.58 8.01
C ASP A 221 8.52 4.12 6.66
N PRO A 222 8.71 2.86 6.20
CA PRO A 222 8.12 2.39 4.96
C PRO A 222 6.59 2.42 5.00
N LEU A 223 5.96 2.23 6.17
CA LEU A 223 4.50 2.32 6.32
C LEU A 223 3.98 3.75 6.14
N GLY A 224 4.72 4.72 6.66
CA GLY A 224 4.47 6.14 6.48
C GLY A 224 4.60 6.55 5.03
N THR A 225 5.70 6.15 4.38
CA THR A 225 5.91 6.37 2.94
C THR A 225 4.76 5.81 2.12
N SER A 226 4.45 4.53 2.32
CA SER A 226 3.43 3.83 1.54
C SER A 226 2.04 4.46 1.63
N GLY A 227 1.76 5.24 2.67
CA GLY A 227 0.48 5.91 2.92
C GLY A 227 0.50 7.45 2.88
N ALA A 228 1.60 8.05 2.41
CA ALA A 228 1.89 9.48 2.57
C ALA A 228 0.92 10.42 1.83
N VAL A 229 0.03 9.93 0.96
CA VAL A 229 -0.99 10.75 0.29
C VAL A 229 -1.91 11.45 1.31
N VAL A 230 -2.13 10.82 2.46
CA VAL A 230 -2.88 11.41 3.58
C VAL A 230 -2.17 12.65 4.12
N ALA A 231 -0.84 12.62 4.20
CA ALA A 231 -0.05 13.78 4.64
C ALA A 231 -0.26 14.96 3.69
N LYS A 232 -0.29 14.73 2.37
CA LYS A 232 -0.57 15.77 1.37
C LYS A 232 -1.91 16.46 1.59
N LEU A 233 -2.98 15.69 1.78
CA LEU A 233 -4.30 16.25 2.07
C LEU A 233 -4.33 17.05 3.38
N LEU A 234 -3.59 16.62 4.40
CA LEU A 234 -3.48 17.34 5.67
C LEU A 234 -2.75 18.69 5.52
N VAL A 235 -1.75 18.75 4.64
CA VAL A 235 -1.00 19.98 4.32
C VAL A 235 -1.83 20.94 3.47
N GLU A 236 -2.55 20.45 2.47
CA GLU A 236 -3.46 21.28 1.66
C GLU A 236 -4.56 21.92 2.52
N TYR A 237 -5.04 21.23 3.56
CA TYR A 237 -6.03 21.76 4.50
C TYR A 237 -5.47 22.75 5.53
N LYS A 238 -4.13 22.79 5.72
CA LYS A 238 -3.45 23.67 6.68
C LYS A 238 -2.18 24.23 6.04
N SER A 239 -2.36 25.31 5.28
CA SER A 239 -1.29 26.06 4.61
C SER A 239 -0.08 26.29 5.54
N GLY A 240 1.03 25.60 5.28
CA GLY A 240 2.33 25.85 5.94
C GLY A 240 3.10 24.64 6.48
N LEU A 241 2.55 23.41 6.46
CA LEU A 241 3.20 22.24 7.07
C LEU A 241 3.89 21.30 6.07
N LYS A 242 4.83 21.79 5.23
CA LYS A 242 5.68 20.93 4.36
C LYS A 242 6.42 19.82 5.15
N LEU A 243 6.60 20.04 6.45
CA LEU A 243 7.28 19.17 7.42
C LEU A 243 6.55 17.84 7.71
N LEU A 244 5.58 17.37 6.92
CA LEU A 244 4.82 16.14 7.24
C LEU A 244 5.15 14.94 6.33
N PHE A 245 5.88 15.16 5.24
CA PHE A 245 6.23 14.11 4.28
C PHE A 245 7.49 13.36 4.72
N PRO A 246 7.49 12.02 4.59
CA PRO A 246 8.69 11.22 4.81
C PRO A 246 9.86 11.73 3.97
N GLN A 247 10.98 12.00 4.63
CA GLN A 247 12.24 12.36 3.99
C GLN A 247 13.33 11.47 4.53
N TYR A 248 14.12 10.88 3.64
CA TYR A 248 15.19 9.96 4.00
C TYR A 248 16.46 10.28 3.24
N ARG A 249 17.59 10.00 3.89
CA ARG A 249 18.92 9.95 3.26
C ARG A 249 18.98 8.75 2.31
N TYR A 250 19.36 9.02 1.07
CA TYR A 250 19.59 8.03 0.04
C TYR A 250 20.97 8.27 -0.57
N ALA A 251 21.72 7.19 -0.69
CA ALA A 251 22.95 7.16 -1.47
C ALA A 251 22.86 5.99 -2.45
N ASN A 252 23.30 6.19 -3.68
CA ASN A 252 23.39 5.12 -4.66
C ASN A 252 24.79 4.49 -4.56
N PRO A 253 24.93 3.25 -4.08
CA PRO A 253 26.25 2.64 -3.90
C PRO A 253 26.98 2.40 -5.23
N ALA A 254 26.27 2.36 -6.37
CA ALA A 254 26.89 2.30 -7.68
C ALA A 254 27.50 3.65 -8.12
N TYR A 255 27.26 4.73 -7.37
CA TYR A 255 27.70 6.10 -7.64
C TYR A 255 28.15 6.82 -6.35
N PRO A 256 29.17 6.30 -5.64
CA PRO A 256 29.60 6.84 -4.35
C PRO A 256 29.98 8.31 -4.40
N ASP A 257 30.57 8.76 -5.53
CA ASP A 257 31.01 10.14 -5.73
C ASP A 257 29.86 11.17 -5.70
N LYS A 258 28.61 10.72 -5.78
CA LYS A 258 27.42 11.57 -5.66
C LYS A 258 27.01 11.84 -4.22
N GLY A 259 27.63 11.12 -3.27
CA GLY A 259 27.36 11.23 -1.84
C GLY A 259 25.92 10.90 -1.46
N THR A 260 25.59 11.21 -0.21
CA THR A 260 24.23 11.08 0.32
C THR A 260 23.40 12.31 -0.01
N GLN A 261 22.17 12.11 -0.46
CA GLN A 261 21.18 13.18 -0.66
C GLN A 261 19.90 12.86 0.09
N THR A 262 19.19 13.90 0.55
CA THR A 262 17.87 13.73 1.16
C THR A 262 16.81 13.85 0.09
N TYR A 263 15.93 12.85 -0.01
CA TYR A 263 14.80 12.85 -0.92
C TYR A 263 13.48 12.77 -0.16
N GLU A 264 12.43 13.32 -0.77
CA GLU A 264 11.06 13.09 -0.33
C GLU A 264 10.57 11.74 -0.83
N PHE A 265 9.81 11.06 0.02
CA PHE A 265 9.18 9.79 -0.28
C PHE A 265 7.65 9.89 -0.16
N GLY A 266 6.95 9.15 -1.02
CA GLY A 266 5.52 9.27 -1.23
C GLY A 266 4.77 7.94 -1.31
N ASP A 267 3.44 8.06 -1.37
CA ASP A 267 2.52 6.95 -1.49
C ASP A 267 2.61 6.31 -2.88
N ALA A 268 2.89 5.01 -2.92
CA ALA A 268 3.01 4.23 -4.16
C ALA A 268 1.76 4.24 -5.03
N GLY A 269 0.59 4.55 -4.48
CA GLY A 269 -0.62 4.63 -5.28
C GLY A 269 -0.50 5.65 -6.41
N LEU A 270 0.33 6.70 -6.26
CA LEU A 270 0.61 7.65 -7.34
C LEU A 270 1.11 6.97 -8.62
N LEU A 271 1.81 5.84 -8.45
CA LEU A 271 2.21 4.96 -9.53
C LEU A 271 1.17 3.86 -9.72
N GLU A 272 0.94 3.02 -8.72
CA GLU A 272 0.11 1.83 -8.87
C GLU A 272 -0.41 1.38 -7.50
N ASN A 273 -1.73 1.30 -7.33
CA ASN A 273 -2.36 1.13 -6.02
C ASN A 273 -2.87 -0.29 -5.70
N LEU A 274 -2.58 -1.27 -6.56
CA LEU A 274 -2.94 -2.69 -6.44
C LEU A 274 -1.75 -3.57 -6.01
N GLY A 275 -0.51 -3.07 -6.09
CA GLY A 275 0.70 -3.76 -5.65
C GLY A 275 1.17 -4.87 -6.58
N VAL A 276 0.78 -4.82 -7.86
CA VAL A 276 1.03 -5.86 -8.87
C VAL A 276 2.46 -5.76 -9.43
N ILE A 277 2.93 -4.55 -9.69
CA ILE A 277 4.24 -4.29 -10.32
C ILE A 277 5.40 -5.04 -9.65
N PRO A 278 5.63 -4.93 -8.32
CA PRO A 278 6.78 -5.61 -7.69
C PRO A 278 6.70 -7.14 -7.74
N LEU A 279 5.50 -7.71 -7.89
CA LEU A 279 5.30 -9.15 -8.06
C LEU A 279 5.69 -9.58 -9.49
N LEU A 280 5.36 -8.77 -10.50
CA LEU A 280 5.74 -9.03 -11.88
C LEU A 280 7.25 -8.87 -12.11
N VAL A 281 7.91 -7.90 -11.47
CA VAL A 281 9.38 -7.76 -11.47
C VAL A 281 10.05 -9.05 -10.98
N ARG A 282 9.43 -9.75 -10.03
CA ARG A 282 9.88 -11.05 -9.49
C ARG A 282 9.34 -12.27 -10.25
N GLN A 283 8.68 -12.04 -11.40
CA GLN A 283 8.05 -13.07 -12.22
C GLN A 283 7.09 -14.01 -11.46
N VAL A 284 6.35 -13.46 -10.48
CA VAL A 284 5.30 -14.21 -9.79
C VAL A 284 4.21 -14.58 -10.80
N ARG A 285 3.99 -15.88 -11.01
CA ARG A 285 3.10 -16.40 -12.06
C ARG A 285 1.63 -16.45 -11.70
N ASN A 286 1.31 -16.46 -10.41
CA ASN A 286 -0.07 -16.55 -9.91
C ASN A 286 -0.28 -15.40 -8.92
N ILE A 287 -1.09 -14.41 -9.28
CA ILE A 287 -1.32 -13.21 -8.48
C ILE A 287 -2.80 -13.11 -8.13
N VAL A 288 -3.09 -12.87 -6.85
CA VAL A 288 -4.44 -12.54 -6.38
C VAL A 288 -4.44 -11.08 -5.98
N VAL A 289 -5.27 -10.28 -6.65
CA VAL A 289 -5.37 -8.84 -6.43
C VAL A 289 -6.65 -8.54 -5.65
N PHE A 290 -6.50 -7.88 -4.51
CA PHE A 290 -7.63 -7.34 -3.74
C PHE A 290 -7.71 -5.83 -3.95
N SER A 291 -8.66 -5.39 -4.77
CA SER A 291 -8.94 -3.96 -4.94
C SER A 291 -10.06 -3.54 -4.00
N SER A 292 -9.71 -2.78 -2.95
CA SER A 292 -10.68 -2.21 -2.01
C SER A 292 -11.10 -0.78 -2.36
N GLN A 293 -10.72 -0.32 -3.56
CA GLN A 293 -11.03 1.00 -4.06
C GLN A 293 -12.44 1.05 -4.65
N PRO A 294 -13.10 2.22 -4.70
CA PRO A 294 -14.35 2.35 -5.41
C PRO A 294 -14.23 1.84 -6.85
N PHE A 295 -15.22 1.03 -7.24
CA PHE A 295 -15.23 0.32 -8.50
C PHE A 295 -16.61 0.45 -9.14
N ASP A 296 -16.77 1.41 -10.04
CA ASP A 296 -18.01 1.58 -10.80
C ASP A 296 -17.79 1.31 -12.28
N ILE A 297 -18.08 0.08 -12.72
CA ILE A 297 -17.87 -0.32 -14.12
C ILE A 297 -18.94 0.26 -15.06
N HIS A 298 -20.12 0.62 -14.52
CA HIS A 298 -21.14 1.28 -15.32
C HIS A 298 -20.83 2.77 -15.29
N HIS A 299 -20.32 3.30 -16.42
CA HIS A 299 -19.99 4.73 -16.54
C HIS A 299 -21.06 5.59 -15.86
N PRO A 300 -20.72 6.31 -14.78
CA PRO A 300 -21.70 7.08 -14.04
C PRO A 300 -22.36 8.07 -15.00
N THR A 301 -23.69 8.16 -14.93
CA THR A 301 -24.45 9.02 -15.85
C THR A 301 -23.88 10.44 -15.91
N PRO A 302 -23.95 11.16 -17.04
CA PRO A 302 -23.39 12.51 -17.21
C PRO A 302 -23.90 13.59 -16.23
N LYS A 303 -24.82 13.24 -15.33
CA LYS A 303 -25.44 14.13 -14.34
C LYS A 303 -24.71 14.14 -12.98
N VAL A 304 -23.70 13.30 -12.76
CA VAL A 304 -22.90 13.28 -11.51
C VAL A 304 -21.75 14.30 -11.61
N ASP A 305 -21.32 14.92 -10.52
CA ASP A 305 -20.12 15.79 -10.53
C ASP A 305 -18.88 15.01 -11.02
N ILE A 306 -18.00 15.62 -11.83
CA ILE A 306 -16.82 14.94 -12.39
C ILE A 306 -15.90 14.44 -11.27
N SER A 307 -15.76 15.18 -10.17
CA SER A 307 -14.96 14.77 -9.01
C SER A 307 -15.53 13.48 -8.38
N GLU A 308 -16.85 13.39 -8.25
CA GLU A 308 -17.52 12.19 -7.73
C GLU A 308 -17.42 11.01 -8.70
N ARG A 309 -17.43 11.23 -10.01
CA ARG A 309 -17.21 10.18 -11.02
C ARG A 309 -15.78 9.63 -10.96
N ALA A 310 -14.79 10.53 -10.91
CA ALA A 310 -13.38 10.18 -10.83
C ALA A 310 -13.08 9.34 -9.58
N GLU A 311 -13.67 9.67 -8.42
CA GLU A 311 -13.56 8.85 -7.22
C GLU A 311 -14.14 7.44 -7.40
N ARG A 312 -15.27 7.29 -8.10
CA ARG A 312 -15.96 6.00 -8.29
C ARG A 312 -15.26 5.09 -9.29
N LEU A 313 -14.59 5.65 -10.29
CA LEU A 313 -13.84 4.94 -11.32
C LEU A 313 -12.40 4.64 -10.89
N PHE A 314 -11.99 5.08 -9.71
CA PHE A 314 -10.60 5.02 -9.26
C PHE A 314 -10.00 3.61 -9.34
N GLY A 315 -10.64 2.61 -8.72
CA GLY A 315 -10.15 1.23 -8.73
C GLY A 315 -10.15 0.61 -10.13
N PHE A 316 -11.12 0.98 -10.97
CA PHE A 316 -11.22 0.52 -12.36
C PHE A 316 -10.08 1.07 -13.22
N ASN A 317 -9.80 2.37 -13.11
CA ASN A 317 -8.70 3.02 -13.82
C ASN A 317 -7.32 2.45 -13.43
N GLN A 318 -7.14 1.99 -12.18
CA GLN A 318 -5.91 1.30 -11.77
C GLN A 318 -5.70 -0.02 -12.52
N ILE A 319 -6.77 -0.80 -12.72
CA ILE A 319 -6.70 -2.04 -13.51
C ILE A 319 -6.44 -1.68 -14.98
N ALA A 320 -7.19 -0.74 -15.56
CA ALA A 320 -7.03 -0.30 -16.95
C ALA A 320 -5.59 0.13 -17.28
N ALA A 321 -4.95 0.88 -16.38
CA ALA A 321 -3.58 1.34 -16.54
C ALA A 321 -2.57 0.19 -16.67
N LEU A 322 -2.78 -0.95 -15.99
CA LEU A 322 -1.90 -2.13 -16.12
C LEU A 322 -1.97 -2.77 -17.51
N PHE A 323 -3.03 -2.53 -18.26
CA PHE A 323 -3.17 -2.99 -19.64
C PHE A 323 -2.80 -1.91 -20.67
N GLY A 324 -2.45 -0.70 -20.23
CA GLY A 324 -2.24 0.45 -21.13
C GLY A 324 -3.54 0.97 -21.76
N ALA A 325 -4.69 0.54 -21.26
CA ALA A 325 -6.00 0.91 -21.78
C ALA A 325 -6.38 2.35 -21.39
N PRO A 326 -7.33 2.99 -22.11
CA PRO A 326 -7.84 4.31 -21.76
C PRO A 326 -8.39 4.36 -20.32
N ILE A 327 -8.09 5.46 -19.64
CA ILE A 327 -8.62 5.78 -18.31
C ILE A 327 -9.79 6.75 -18.45
N TYR A 328 -10.87 6.50 -17.70
CA TYR A 328 -12.13 7.24 -17.84
C TYR A 328 -12.20 8.47 -16.91
N ASP A 329 -12.97 9.48 -17.34
CA ASP A 329 -13.41 10.65 -16.55
C ASP A 329 -12.31 11.42 -15.80
N LEU A 330 -11.18 11.68 -16.46
CA LEU A 330 -10.24 12.70 -15.99
C LEU A 330 -10.79 14.09 -16.31
N ASP A 331 -11.22 14.87 -15.31
CA ASP A 331 -11.45 16.31 -15.51
C ASP A 331 -10.12 16.94 -15.95
N PRO A 332 -9.98 17.49 -17.18
CA PRO A 332 -8.74 18.10 -17.69
C PRO A 332 -8.28 19.33 -16.89
N ARG A 333 -9.14 19.90 -16.05
CA ARG A 333 -8.85 21.07 -15.20
C ARG A 333 -8.58 20.70 -13.74
N SER A 334 -8.83 19.46 -13.33
CA SER A 334 -8.61 19.04 -11.94
C SER A 334 -7.15 18.62 -11.74
N ASN A 335 -6.45 19.21 -10.78
CA ASN A 335 -5.09 18.81 -10.39
C ASN A 335 -5.11 17.52 -9.53
N THR A 336 -6.00 16.59 -9.87
CA THR A 336 -6.26 15.39 -9.08
C THR A 336 -5.20 14.33 -9.35
N TYR A 337 -5.00 13.46 -8.37
CA TYR A 337 -4.13 12.29 -8.42
C TYR A 337 -4.23 11.49 -9.73
N LEU A 338 -5.43 11.39 -10.31
CA LEU A 338 -5.70 10.63 -11.53
C LEU A 338 -5.14 11.31 -12.80
N GLN A 339 -4.99 12.64 -12.83
CA GLN A 339 -4.32 13.32 -13.95
C GLN A 339 -2.81 13.06 -14.02
N ARG A 340 -2.17 12.65 -12.91
CA ARG A 340 -0.74 12.25 -12.93
C ARG A 340 -0.53 10.92 -13.64
N ILE A 341 -1.59 10.20 -13.99
CA ILE A 341 -1.56 9.12 -14.97
C ILE A 341 -1.48 9.75 -16.37
N LYS A 342 -0.40 10.50 -16.65
CA LYS A 342 -0.21 11.27 -17.89
C LYS A 342 -0.18 10.39 -19.14
N ASP A 343 0.23 9.14 -18.98
CA ASP A 343 0.19 8.11 -20.01
C ASP A 343 -0.05 6.74 -19.33
N PRO A 344 -1.20 6.08 -19.51
CA PRO A 344 -1.43 4.74 -18.96
C PRO A 344 -0.40 3.72 -19.48
N ARG A 345 0.23 3.94 -20.65
CA ARG A 345 1.29 3.07 -21.19
C ARG A 345 2.53 3.04 -20.32
N SER A 346 2.79 4.10 -19.53
CA SER A 346 3.89 4.11 -18.56
C SER A 346 3.75 3.00 -17.49
N ARG A 347 2.54 2.48 -17.29
CA ARG A 347 2.20 1.43 -16.31
C ARG A 347 1.76 0.13 -16.98
N GLN A 348 1.78 0.07 -18.31
CA GLN A 348 1.37 -1.12 -19.04
C GLN A 348 2.33 -2.26 -18.73
N VAL A 349 1.78 -3.35 -18.22
CA VAL A 349 2.49 -4.59 -17.88
C VAL A 349 1.78 -5.83 -18.43
N PHE A 350 0.55 -5.68 -18.89
CA PHE A 350 -0.20 -6.68 -19.64
C PHE A 350 -0.58 -6.16 -21.03
N ALA A 351 -0.82 -7.08 -21.98
CA ALA A 351 -1.20 -6.72 -23.34
C ALA A 351 -2.58 -6.02 -23.39
N GLU A 352 -2.68 -4.86 -24.05
CA GLU A 352 -3.91 -4.04 -24.12
C GLU A 352 -5.14 -4.81 -24.62
N LYS A 353 -4.96 -5.70 -25.60
CA LYS A 353 -6.02 -6.58 -26.16
C LYS A 353 -6.73 -7.45 -25.11
N ASP A 354 -6.09 -7.69 -23.96
CA ASP A 354 -6.65 -8.50 -22.88
C ASP A 354 -7.53 -7.67 -21.94
N PHE A 355 -7.61 -6.34 -22.08
CA PHE A 355 -8.41 -5.52 -21.17
C PHE A 355 -9.92 -5.72 -21.36
N GLU A 356 -10.41 -5.83 -22.60
CA GLU A 356 -11.84 -5.99 -22.89
C GLU A 356 -12.43 -7.23 -22.20
N ARG A 357 -11.69 -8.34 -22.14
CA ARG A 357 -12.13 -9.55 -21.41
C ARG A 357 -12.17 -9.34 -19.90
N VAL A 358 -11.27 -8.52 -19.34
CA VAL A 358 -11.24 -8.21 -17.90
C VAL A 358 -12.43 -7.34 -17.56
N GLU A 359 -12.65 -6.27 -18.32
CA GLU A 359 -13.81 -5.40 -18.17
C GLU A 359 -15.10 -6.20 -18.25
N LYS A 360 -15.31 -6.96 -19.33
CA LYS A 360 -16.50 -7.77 -19.51
C LYS A 360 -16.68 -8.79 -18.39
N GLY A 361 -15.61 -9.50 -18.03
CA GLY A 361 -15.67 -10.51 -16.96
C GLY A 361 -16.04 -9.92 -15.60
N LEU A 362 -15.56 -8.71 -15.28
CA LEU A 362 -15.94 -8.00 -14.07
C LEU A 362 -17.38 -7.47 -14.13
N GLN A 363 -17.86 -7.02 -15.29
CA GLN A 363 -19.27 -6.64 -15.52
C GLN A 363 -20.20 -7.83 -15.34
N ASP A 364 -19.94 -8.94 -16.03
CA ASP A 364 -20.72 -10.17 -15.95
C ASP A 364 -20.77 -10.66 -14.49
N SER A 365 -19.62 -10.71 -13.81
CA SER A 365 -19.53 -11.11 -12.40
C SER A 365 -20.33 -10.20 -11.46
N LYS A 366 -20.49 -8.92 -11.79
CA LYS A 366 -21.29 -7.96 -11.03
C LYS A 366 -22.79 -8.18 -11.26
N GLU A 367 -23.20 -8.44 -12.50
CA GLU A 367 -24.59 -8.73 -12.87
C GLU A 367 -25.09 -10.04 -12.24
N GLU A 368 -24.23 -11.04 -12.13
CA GLU A 368 -24.52 -12.29 -11.41
C GLU A 368 -24.76 -12.10 -9.90
N GLY A 369 -24.34 -10.95 -9.34
CA GLY A 369 -24.59 -10.59 -7.95
C GLY A 369 -23.67 -11.25 -6.92
N GLY A 370 -22.68 -12.04 -7.36
CA GLY A 370 -21.64 -12.64 -6.54
C GLY A 370 -20.52 -11.65 -6.14
N PRO A 371 -19.36 -12.14 -5.66
CA PRO A 371 -18.15 -11.31 -5.57
C PRO A 371 -17.77 -10.81 -6.96
N VAL A 372 -17.58 -9.49 -7.12
CA VAL A 372 -17.06 -8.93 -8.37
C VAL A 372 -15.63 -9.39 -8.57
N SER A 373 -15.43 -10.25 -9.57
CA SER A 373 -14.16 -10.92 -9.77
C SER A 373 -13.94 -11.40 -11.20
N TYR A 374 -12.68 -11.50 -11.59
CA TYR A 374 -12.30 -12.10 -12.86
C TYR A 374 -10.98 -12.85 -12.71
N HIS A 375 -10.94 -14.10 -13.17
CA HIS A 375 -9.72 -14.91 -13.24
C HIS A 375 -9.35 -15.10 -14.70
N GLY A 376 -8.11 -14.78 -15.04
CA GLY A 376 -7.60 -14.92 -16.39
C GLY A 376 -6.11 -15.16 -16.42
N THR A 377 -5.62 -15.59 -17.58
CA THR A 377 -4.19 -15.65 -17.90
C THR A 377 -3.85 -14.53 -18.88
N PHE A 378 -2.83 -13.76 -18.57
CA PHE A 378 -2.45 -12.55 -19.28
C PHE A 378 -1.02 -12.63 -19.77
N GLU A 379 -0.79 -12.10 -20.96
CA GLU A 379 0.55 -11.92 -21.52
C GLU A 379 1.21 -10.72 -20.84
N VAL A 380 2.35 -10.95 -20.19
CA VAL A 380 3.17 -9.88 -19.60
C VAL A 380 4.00 -9.25 -20.71
N VAL A 381 3.95 -7.93 -20.82
CA VAL A 381 4.68 -7.14 -21.83
C VAL A 381 5.88 -6.44 -21.20
N ASP A 382 6.86 -6.09 -22.04
CA ASP A 382 8.03 -5.33 -21.59
C ASP A 382 7.61 -3.96 -21.05
N ASN A 383 8.20 -3.57 -19.92
CA ASN A 383 8.12 -2.21 -19.41
C ASN A 383 9.46 -1.84 -18.77
N GLU A 384 10.30 -1.13 -19.53
CA GLU A 384 11.65 -0.76 -19.09
C GLU A 384 11.64 0.22 -17.93
N LEU A 385 10.64 1.12 -17.88
CA LEU A 385 10.48 2.08 -16.79
C LEU A 385 10.24 1.38 -15.46
N LEU A 386 9.59 0.21 -15.47
CA LEU A 386 9.27 -0.57 -14.28
C LEU A 386 10.19 -1.78 -14.08
N GLY A 387 11.15 -2.01 -14.99
CA GLY A 387 12.09 -3.14 -14.90
C GLY A 387 11.44 -4.49 -15.17
N ILE A 388 10.35 -4.51 -15.93
CA ILE A 388 9.62 -5.72 -16.27
C ILE A 388 10.06 -6.18 -17.66
N LYS A 389 10.49 -7.44 -17.73
CA LYS A 389 10.69 -8.17 -18.98
C LYS A 389 9.48 -9.07 -19.21
N GLY A 390 8.82 -8.88 -20.35
CA GLY A 390 7.64 -9.60 -20.80
C GLY A 390 7.98 -10.91 -21.51
N GLY A 391 7.03 -11.39 -22.32
CA GLY A 391 7.17 -12.65 -23.06
C GLY A 391 6.80 -13.89 -22.26
N TRP A 392 6.12 -13.73 -21.12
CA TRP A 392 5.62 -14.82 -20.28
C TRP A 392 4.16 -14.58 -19.88
N LYS A 393 3.54 -15.61 -19.30
CA LYS A 393 2.12 -15.57 -18.91
C LYS A 393 1.97 -15.55 -17.40
N CYS A 394 1.09 -14.68 -16.91
CA CYS A 394 0.71 -14.58 -15.51
C CYS A 394 -0.79 -14.87 -15.36
N GLN A 395 -1.15 -15.73 -14.41
CA GLN A 395 -2.53 -15.86 -13.96
C GLN A 395 -2.83 -14.76 -12.94
N VAL A 396 -3.94 -14.06 -13.12
CA VAL A 396 -4.40 -13.05 -12.16
C VAL A 396 -5.86 -13.31 -11.82
N LEU A 397 -6.15 -13.36 -10.52
CA LEU A 397 -7.51 -13.29 -9.99
C LEU A 397 -7.72 -11.89 -9.41
N TRP A 398 -8.55 -11.10 -10.10
CA TRP A 398 -9.01 -9.80 -9.65
C TRP A 398 -10.20 -10.00 -8.70
N LEU A 399 -10.10 -9.49 -7.47
CA LEU A 399 -11.18 -9.46 -6.48
C LEU A 399 -11.45 -8.00 -6.10
N CYS A 400 -12.56 -7.45 -6.58
CA CYS A 400 -12.93 -6.06 -6.36
C CYS A 400 -14.00 -5.96 -5.28
N VAL A 401 -13.76 -5.12 -4.27
CA VAL A 401 -14.74 -4.86 -3.21
C VAL A 401 -15.85 -3.98 -3.78
N ASP A 402 -16.94 -4.62 -4.16
CA ASP A 402 -18.12 -3.99 -4.73
C ASP A 402 -19.38 -4.71 -4.21
N LYS A 403 -20.55 -4.15 -4.56
CA LYS A 403 -21.85 -4.66 -4.15
C LYS A 403 -22.04 -6.10 -4.62
N SER A 404 -22.41 -6.97 -3.68
CA SER A 404 -22.85 -8.34 -3.95
C SER A 404 -24.28 -8.51 -3.42
N THR A 405 -25.24 -8.70 -4.33
CA THR A 405 -26.65 -8.93 -3.96
C THR A 405 -26.82 -10.26 -3.23
N ILE A 406 -26.05 -11.29 -3.59
CA ILE A 406 -26.06 -12.60 -2.93
C ILE A 406 -25.62 -12.46 -1.47
N TRP A 407 -24.54 -11.73 -1.20
CA TRP A 407 -24.07 -11.48 0.17
C TRP A 407 -25.05 -10.61 0.96
N GLU A 408 -25.51 -9.50 0.37
CA GLU A 408 -26.44 -8.58 1.02
C GLU A 408 -27.77 -9.24 1.38
N ASN A 409 -28.28 -10.13 0.53
CA ASN A 409 -29.54 -10.84 0.76
C ASN A 409 -29.47 -11.80 1.96
N GLN A 410 -28.28 -12.32 2.26
CA GLN A 410 -28.04 -13.18 3.42
C GLN A 410 -27.90 -12.39 4.73
N LEU A 411 -27.65 -11.08 4.68
CA LEU A 411 -27.51 -10.28 5.90
C LEU A 411 -28.81 -10.23 6.72
N PRO A 412 -28.70 -10.12 8.05
CA PRO A 412 -29.86 -9.83 8.89
C PRO A 412 -30.60 -8.58 8.40
N ARG A 413 -31.94 -8.64 8.36
CA ARG A 413 -32.82 -7.55 7.90
C ARG A 413 -32.49 -6.20 8.56
N ALA A 414 -32.08 -6.20 9.82
CA ALA A 414 -31.70 -4.99 10.55
C ALA A 414 -30.42 -4.33 10.03
N VAL A 415 -29.48 -5.10 9.47
CA VAL A 415 -28.26 -4.59 8.83
C VAL A 415 -28.53 -4.21 7.39
N ARG A 416 -29.18 -5.09 6.63
CA ARG A 416 -29.51 -4.87 5.21
C ARG A 416 -30.28 -3.57 4.99
N ARG A 417 -31.27 -3.25 5.83
CA ARG A 417 -32.05 -1.99 5.73
C ARG A 417 -31.22 -0.72 5.92
N ARG A 418 -30.02 -0.81 6.48
CA ARG A 418 -29.12 0.35 6.70
C ARG A 418 -28.18 0.59 5.53
N ILE A 419 -28.00 -0.39 4.64
CA ILE A 419 -27.24 -0.23 3.40
C ILE A 419 -28.09 0.59 2.42
N GLY A 420 -27.49 1.57 1.74
CA GLY A 420 -28.22 2.48 0.84
C GLY A 420 -29.08 3.56 1.54
N GLN A 421 -29.36 3.41 2.85
CA GLN A 421 -30.24 4.33 3.57
C GLN A 421 -29.60 5.70 3.80
N LEU A 422 -30.33 6.77 3.47
CA LEU A 422 -29.90 8.15 3.75
C LEU A 422 -29.66 8.36 5.26
N GLY A 423 -28.59 9.07 5.62
CA GLY A 423 -28.19 9.29 7.01
C GLY A 423 -27.54 8.09 7.70
N SER A 424 -27.49 6.91 7.07
CA SER A 424 -26.78 5.75 7.59
C SER A 424 -25.28 5.83 7.31
N THR A 425 -24.47 5.40 8.27
CA THR A 425 -23.02 5.18 8.07
C THR A 425 -22.71 4.06 7.05
N LEU A 426 -23.73 3.28 6.64
CA LEU A 426 -23.60 2.23 5.63
C LEU A 426 -24.23 2.64 4.29
N ARG A 427 -24.55 3.93 4.08
CA ARG A 427 -25.21 4.43 2.87
C ARG A 427 -24.52 3.97 1.59
N THR A 428 -23.20 4.03 1.53
CA THR A 428 -22.42 3.68 0.33
C THR A 428 -21.79 2.29 0.39
N PHE A 429 -22.01 1.52 1.47
CA PHE A 429 -21.40 0.21 1.64
C PHE A 429 -21.73 -0.72 0.44
N PRO A 430 -20.76 -1.52 -0.07
CA PRO A 430 -19.40 -1.69 0.44
C PRO A 430 -18.38 -0.65 -0.06
N ILE A 431 -18.79 0.24 -0.96
CA ILE A 431 -17.94 1.31 -1.47
C ILE A 431 -17.70 2.35 -0.37
N ILE A 432 -16.49 2.33 0.17
CA ILE A 432 -16.06 3.26 1.21
C ILE A 432 -15.11 4.29 0.58
N ARG A 433 -15.39 5.58 0.82
CA ARG A 433 -14.49 6.66 0.47
C ARG A 433 -13.19 6.51 1.24
N VAL A 434 -12.06 6.64 0.56
CA VAL A 434 -10.73 6.59 1.16
C VAL A 434 -10.58 7.70 2.21
N PHE A 435 -11.05 8.90 1.88
CA PHE A 435 -10.97 10.07 2.74
C PHE A 435 -12.34 10.55 3.20
N VAL A 436 -12.38 11.04 4.44
CA VAL A 436 -13.51 11.75 5.05
C VAL A 436 -14.83 10.95 4.99
N GLN A 437 -14.74 9.61 4.97
CA GLN A 437 -15.91 8.72 4.99
C GLN A 437 -16.80 8.95 6.22
N ASN A 438 -16.17 9.22 7.37
CA ASN A 438 -16.85 9.49 8.64
C ASN A 438 -16.30 10.79 9.23
N PRO A 439 -16.80 11.96 8.81
CA PRO A 439 -16.38 13.24 9.38
C PRO A 439 -16.51 13.25 10.91
N PRO A 440 -15.59 13.91 11.65
CA PRO A 440 -14.49 14.76 11.15
C PRO A 440 -13.18 13.98 10.88
N TYR A 441 -13.21 12.65 10.79
CA TYR A 441 -11.99 11.85 10.65
C TYR A 441 -11.55 11.71 9.19
N VAL A 442 -10.23 11.79 8.95
CA VAL A 442 -9.67 11.68 7.59
C VAL A 442 -9.76 10.26 7.03
N ILE A 443 -9.41 9.22 7.77
CA ILE A 443 -9.38 7.82 7.27
C ILE A 443 -10.02 6.79 8.22
N GLN A 444 -10.81 7.24 9.20
CA GLN A 444 -11.32 6.35 10.25
C GLN A 444 -12.62 5.66 9.84
N LEU A 445 -12.67 4.33 9.96
CA LEU A 445 -13.91 3.57 9.82
C LEU A 445 -14.67 3.44 11.14
N THR A 446 -15.98 3.32 11.06
CA THR A 446 -16.80 2.86 12.18
C THR A 446 -16.58 1.35 12.41
N ARG A 447 -16.84 0.87 13.63
CA ARG A 447 -16.75 -0.57 13.95
C ARG A 447 -17.60 -1.43 13.02
N LYS A 448 -18.81 -0.93 12.68
CA LYS A 448 -19.73 -1.64 11.80
C LYS A 448 -19.16 -1.76 10.39
N GLN A 449 -18.62 -0.68 9.82
CA GLN A 449 -17.99 -0.69 8.51
C GLN A 449 -16.78 -1.65 8.50
N ALA A 450 -15.87 -1.53 9.47
CA ALA A 450 -14.67 -2.36 9.52
C ALA A 450 -14.98 -3.86 9.65
N ASN A 451 -15.91 -4.24 10.56
CA ASN A 451 -16.32 -5.64 10.69
C ASN A 451 -17.08 -6.15 9.45
N LEU A 452 -17.95 -5.33 8.84
CA LEU A 452 -18.66 -5.72 7.61
C LEU A 452 -17.70 -5.92 6.45
N LEU A 453 -16.74 -5.02 6.25
CA LEU A 453 -15.73 -5.15 5.19
C LEU A 453 -14.84 -6.38 5.40
N GLY A 454 -14.34 -6.61 6.62
CA GLY A 454 -13.52 -7.79 6.90
C GLY A 454 -14.26 -9.10 6.63
N ASN A 455 -15.55 -9.18 6.99
CA ASN A 455 -16.37 -10.35 6.75
C ASN A 455 -16.83 -10.48 5.29
N LEU A 456 -17.02 -9.36 4.57
CA LEU A 456 -17.23 -9.38 3.12
C LEU A 456 -15.99 -9.95 2.43
N GLY A 457 -14.79 -9.47 2.75
CA GLY A 457 -13.53 -10.00 2.20
C GLY A 457 -13.35 -11.49 2.48
N TYR A 458 -13.62 -11.93 3.72
CA TYR A 458 -13.64 -13.36 4.07
C TYR A 458 -14.63 -14.16 3.21
N TRP A 459 -15.86 -13.66 3.05
CA TRP A 459 -16.87 -14.33 2.21
C TRP A 459 -16.44 -14.38 0.74
N MET A 460 -15.89 -13.30 0.18
CA MET A 460 -15.39 -13.27 -1.21
C MET A 460 -14.32 -14.35 -1.44
N VAL A 461 -13.36 -14.47 -0.51
CA VAL A 461 -12.33 -15.52 -0.55
C VAL A 461 -12.95 -16.91 -0.47
N LYS A 462 -13.92 -17.12 0.42
CA LYS A 462 -14.64 -18.40 0.56
C LYS A 462 -15.37 -18.77 -0.73
N GLN A 463 -16.00 -17.82 -1.42
CA GLN A 463 -16.69 -18.04 -2.69
C GLN A 463 -15.74 -18.36 -3.85
N LYS A 464 -14.46 -17.99 -3.74
CA LYS A 464 -13.44 -18.22 -4.79
C LYS A 464 -12.40 -19.25 -4.35
N ALA A 465 -12.72 -20.07 -3.35
CA ALA A 465 -11.80 -21.05 -2.78
C ALA A 465 -11.27 -22.05 -3.81
N ASP A 466 -12.10 -22.49 -4.76
CA ASP A 466 -11.68 -23.48 -5.77
C ASP A 466 -10.70 -22.87 -6.78
N VAL A 467 -10.97 -21.65 -7.27
CA VAL A 467 -10.03 -20.90 -8.13
C VAL A 467 -8.71 -20.66 -7.39
N LEU A 468 -8.77 -20.25 -6.12
CA LEU A 468 -7.58 -20.05 -5.30
C LEU A 468 -6.78 -21.34 -5.12
N ARG A 469 -7.45 -22.47 -4.86
CA ARG A 469 -6.79 -23.79 -4.76
C ARG A 469 -6.14 -24.19 -6.07
N GLU A 470 -6.76 -23.89 -7.20
CA GLU A 470 -6.19 -24.15 -8.53
C GLU A 470 -4.93 -23.31 -8.76
N MET A 471 -4.98 -22.01 -8.48
CA MET A 471 -3.82 -21.11 -8.60
C MET A 471 -2.66 -21.47 -7.66
N MET A 472 -2.92 -22.20 -6.58
CA MET A 472 -1.90 -22.70 -5.65
C MET A 472 -1.32 -24.07 -6.07
N LYS A 473 -1.94 -24.78 -7.02
CA LYS A 473 -1.36 -26.00 -7.59
C LYS A 473 -0.22 -25.57 -8.52
N LYS A 474 0.97 -26.09 -8.24
CA LYS A 474 2.24 -25.72 -8.89
C LYS A 474 2.20 -25.83 -10.41
#